data_AF-A0A1V5N544-F1
#
_entry.id   AF-A0A1V5N544-F1
#
_cell.length_a   1.000
_cell.length_b   1.000
_cell.length_c   1.000
_cell.angle_alpha   90.00
_cell.angle_beta   90.00
_cell.angle_gamma   90.00
#
_symmetry.space_group_name_H-M   'P 1'
#
loop_
_entity.id
_entity.type
_entity.pdbx_description
1 polymer ?
#
loop_
_entity_poly.entity_id
_entity_poly.type
_entity_poly.pdbx_seq_one_letter_code
_entity_poly.pdbx_strand_id
1 'polypeptide(L)'
;MGFRLNKNFDSPYKARNVGEFWKRWHISLSTWLKDYLYIPLGGNRKGKLMANVNLMITMLLGGFWHGANWQFVIWGGLNGAGLVVYKYWKKISPWEKSKNRLSVIWKIMLTFCFITFTRVWFRSESLEIVNAIFYQIGHNFKMQLIPSVLAAYYPIFLMMLFGYVLHWLPYAFKDKVRNAFIAAPLYVKVMISVAVVFVIYQSLSSELQPFVYFQF
;
A
#
# COMPACT_ATOMS: atom_id res chain seq x y z
N MET A 1 -10.87 27.63 4.76
CA MET A 1 -9.47 27.84 4.32
C MET A 1 -9.31 27.27 2.91
N GLY A 2 -9.04 28.10 1.90
CA GLY A 2 -9.08 27.73 0.47
C GLY A 2 -7.89 26.90 -0.04
N PHE A 3 -7.22 26.13 0.81
CA PHE A 3 -6.08 25.30 0.42
C PHE A 3 -6.56 24.02 -0.27
N ARG A 4 -5.97 23.68 -1.41
CA ARG A 4 -6.16 22.37 -2.06
C ARG A 4 -5.10 21.41 -1.54
N LEU A 5 -5.51 20.45 -0.70
CA LEU A 5 -4.63 19.39 -0.25
C LEU A 5 -4.28 18.46 -1.42
N ASN A 6 -2.99 18.18 -1.58
CA ASN A 6 -2.53 17.22 -2.57
C ASN A 6 -3.00 15.81 -2.20
N LYS A 7 -3.29 15.00 -3.22
CA LYS A 7 -3.66 13.59 -3.06
C LYS A 7 -2.51 12.82 -2.42
N ASN A 8 -2.76 12.12 -1.32
CA ASN A 8 -1.72 11.32 -0.65
C ASN A 8 -1.67 9.85 -1.12
N PHE A 9 -2.77 9.32 -1.69
CA PHE A 9 -2.85 7.94 -2.19
C PHE A 9 -3.58 7.90 -3.54
N ASP A 10 -2.94 7.34 -4.58
CA ASP A 10 -3.47 7.23 -5.95
C ASP A 10 -3.54 5.78 -6.44
N SER A 11 -4.50 5.03 -5.90
CA SER A 11 -4.69 3.59 -6.19
C SER A 11 -3.37 2.82 -6.22
N PRO A 12 -2.58 2.84 -5.12
CA PRO A 12 -1.22 2.32 -5.11
C PRO A 12 -1.11 0.84 -5.46
N TYR A 13 -2.10 0.02 -5.11
CA TYR A 13 -2.11 -1.41 -5.46
C TYR A 13 -2.45 -1.69 -6.93
N LYS A 14 -2.73 -0.66 -7.74
CA LYS A 14 -2.81 -0.76 -9.20
C LYS A 14 -1.45 -0.50 -9.87
N ALA A 15 -0.39 -0.26 -9.09
CA ALA A 15 0.95 -0.02 -9.60
C ALA A 15 1.50 -1.26 -10.31
N ARG A 16 2.13 -1.05 -11.47
CA ARG A 16 2.72 -2.11 -12.30
C ARG A 16 4.17 -2.42 -11.91
N ASN A 17 4.75 -1.63 -11.03
CA ASN A 17 6.10 -1.79 -10.52
C ASN A 17 6.28 -1.04 -9.20
N VAL A 18 7.37 -1.36 -8.49
CA VAL A 18 7.71 -0.75 -7.20
C VAL A 18 7.89 0.77 -7.31
N GLY A 19 8.48 1.27 -8.40
CA GLY A 19 8.65 2.71 -8.60
C GLY A 19 7.33 3.47 -8.78
N GLU A 20 6.38 2.87 -9.48
CA GLU A 20 5.02 3.39 -9.62
C GLU A 20 4.25 3.32 -8.29
N PHE A 21 4.46 2.27 -7.50
CA PHE A 21 3.85 2.15 -6.18
C PHE A 21 4.24 3.34 -5.28
N TRP A 22 5.54 3.65 -5.18
CA TRP A 22 6.03 4.77 -4.36
C TRP A 22 5.61 6.16 -4.85
N LYS A 23 5.23 6.29 -6.12
CA LYS A 23 4.62 7.52 -6.66
C LYS A 23 3.12 7.64 -6.37
N ARG A 24 2.49 6.54 -5.95
CA ARG A 24 1.04 6.45 -5.66
C ARG A 24 0.75 6.25 -4.18
N TRP A 25 1.73 5.82 -3.38
CA TRP A 25 1.61 5.56 -1.96
C TRP A 25 2.28 6.68 -1.16
N HIS A 26 1.54 7.23 -0.19
CA HIS A 26 2.01 8.26 0.73
C HIS A 26 2.77 9.40 0.01
N ILE A 27 2.14 9.94 -1.03
CA ILE A 27 2.75 10.84 -2.01
C ILE A 27 3.43 12.05 -1.35
N SER A 28 2.87 12.60 -0.27
CA SER A 28 3.51 13.70 0.46
C SER A 28 4.88 13.30 1.04
N LEU A 29 4.94 12.17 1.76
CA LEU A 29 6.14 11.61 2.35
C LEU A 29 7.14 11.19 1.27
N SER A 30 6.69 10.46 0.26
CA SER A 30 7.55 10.03 -0.86
C SER A 30 8.17 11.22 -1.59
N THR A 31 7.43 12.32 -1.72
CA THR A 31 7.94 13.57 -2.29
C THR A 31 8.93 14.24 -1.36
N TRP A 32 8.63 14.30 -0.06
CA TRP A 32 9.54 14.85 0.95
C TRP A 32 10.87 14.10 1.00
N LEU A 33 10.86 12.77 1.06
CA LEU A 33 12.08 11.95 1.03
C LEU A 33 12.89 12.21 -0.24
N LYS A 34 12.22 12.37 -1.39
CA LYS A 34 12.89 12.67 -2.66
C LYS A 34 13.53 14.07 -2.64
N ASP A 35 12.80 15.08 -2.21
CA ASP A 35 13.23 16.49 -2.30
C ASP A 35 14.21 16.88 -1.20
N TYR A 36 14.10 16.29 0.00
CA TYR A 36 14.91 16.64 1.17
C TYR A 36 15.98 15.63 1.56
N LEU A 37 15.94 14.39 1.03
CA LEU A 37 17.03 13.42 1.24
C LEU A 37 17.69 13.03 -0.09
N TYR A 38 16.93 12.46 -1.02
CA TYR A 38 17.53 11.88 -2.23
C TYR A 38 18.25 12.90 -3.11
N ILE A 39 17.62 14.04 -3.41
CA ILE A 39 18.23 15.10 -4.23
C ILE A 39 19.44 15.74 -3.52
N PRO A 40 19.36 16.13 -2.23
CA PRO A 40 20.51 16.64 -1.48
C PRO A 40 21.70 15.67 -1.39
N LEU A 41 21.46 14.35 -1.29
CA LEU A 41 22.52 13.32 -1.34
C LEU A 41 23.23 13.24 -2.71
N GLY A 42 22.77 13.99 -3.71
CA GLY A 42 23.34 14.05 -5.05
C GLY A 42 22.46 13.40 -6.12
N GLY A 43 21.32 12.81 -5.74
CA GLY A 43 20.35 12.20 -6.65
C GLY A 43 21.01 11.28 -7.68
N ASN A 44 20.85 11.63 -8.97
CA ASN A 44 21.45 10.90 -10.09
C ASN A 44 22.75 11.52 -10.64
N ARG A 45 23.31 12.57 -10.00
CA ARG A 45 24.39 13.39 -10.56
C ARG A 45 25.76 12.71 -10.52
N LYS A 46 26.02 11.84 -9.53
CA LYS A 46 27.33 11.17 -9.32
C LYS A 46 27.41 9.77 -9.94
N GLY A 47 26.71 9.54 -11.05
CA GLY A 47 26.72 8.26 -11.77
C GLY A 47 25.78 7.19 -11.20
N LYS A 48 25.74 6.02 -11.86
CA LYS A 48 24.74 4.96 -11.62
C LYS A 48 24.87 4.33 -10.23
N LEU A 49 26.09 4.10 -9.75
CA LEU A 49 26.35 3.49 -8.45
C LEU A 49 25.87 4.39 -7.31
N MET A 50 26.33 5.66 -7.31
CA MET A 50 25.92 6.64 -6.29
C MET A 50 24.42 6.89 -6.31
N ALA A 51 23.78 6.88 -7.48
CA ALA A 51 22.33 6.97 -7.57
C ALA A 51 21.60 5.81 -6.87
N ASN A 52 22.15 4.60 -6.88
CA ASN A 52 21.58 3.46 -6.16
C ASN A 52 21.86 3.57 -4.66
N VAL A 53 23.07 3.96 -4.28
CA VAL A 53 23.43 4.17 -2.87
C VAL A 53 22.54 5.25 -2.24
N ASN A 54 22.38 6.39 -2.91
CA ASN A 54 21.49 7.48 -2.47
C ASN A 54 20.04 7.00 -2.33
N LEU A 55 19.58 6.16 -3.25
CA LEU A 55 18.24 5.58 -3.18
C LEU A 55 18.08 4.63 -1.99
N MET A 56 19.05 3.75 -1.75
CA MET A 56 19.07 2.85 -0.61
C MET A 56 19.08 3.63 0.71
N ILE A 57 19.96 4.62 0.84
CA ILE A 57 20.03 5.49 2.03
C ILE A 57 18.69 6.19 2.24
N THR A 58 18.09 6.76 1.19
CA THR A 58 16.79 7.44 1.30
C THR A 58 15.71 6.49 1.82
N MET A 59 15.66 5.25 1.34
CA MET A 59 14.65 4.28 1.78
C MET A 59 14.93 3.72 3.18
N LEU A 60 16.20 3.53 3.56
CA LEU A 60 16.59 3.14 4.91
C LEU A 60 16.24 4.22 5.93
N LEU A 61 16.55 5.48 5.63
CA LEU A 61 16.17 6.63 6.46
C LEU A 61 14.65 6.81 6.50
N GLY A 62 13.96 6.58 5.39
CA GLY A 62 12.50 6.55 5.35
C GLY A 62 11.91 5.46 6.25
N GLY A 63 12.53 4.28 6.29
CA GLY A 63 12.22 3.22 7.26
C GLY A 63 12.45 3.70 8.69
N PHE A 64 13.64 4.20 8.99
CA PHE A 64 14.01 4.69 10.31
C PHE A 64 13.08 5.80 10.83
N TRP A 65 12.53 6.64 9.95
CA TRP A 65 11.52 7.66 10.31
C TRP A 65 10.23 7.07 10.91
N HIS A 66 9.89 5.81 10.59
CA HIS A 66 8.71 5.15 11.13
C HIS A 66 8.91 4.56 12.53
N GLY A 67 10.16 4.31 12.95
CA GLY A 67 10.46 3.78 14.28
C GLY A 67 11.90 3.28 14.39
N ALA A 68 12.41 3.17 15.61
CA ALA A 68 13.81 2.84 15.91
C ALA A 68 14.12 1.33 15.90
N ASN A 69 13.19 0.46 15.49
CA ASN A 69 13.38 -0.98 15.49
C ASN A 69 13.87 -1.51 14.12
N TRP A 70 14.56 -2.66 14.13
CA TRP A 70 15.23 -3.24 12.96
C TRP A 70 14.27 -3.61 11.82
N GLN A 71 13.02 -3.93 12.12
CA GLN A 71 12.00 -4.28 11.13
C GLN A 71 11.73 -3.11 10.17
N PHE A 72 11.73 -1.86 10.67
CA PHE A 72 11.56 -0.69 9.80
C PHE A 72 12.77 -0.46 8.90
N VAL A 73 13.98 -0.70 9.41
CA VAL A 73 15.22 -0.64 8.61
C VAL A 73 15.21 -1.72 7.53
N ILE A 74 14.84 -2.95 7.87
CA ILE A 74 14.72 -4.06 6.91
C ILE A 74 13.63 -3.73 5.88
N TRP A 75 12.47 -3.24 6.30
CA TRP A 75 11.39 -2.82 5.39
C TRP A 75 11.85 -1.74 4.40
N GLY A 76 12.55 -0.70 4.89
CA GLY A 76 13.13 0.35 4.07
C GLY A 76 14.17 -0.19 3.09
N GLY A 77 15.07 -1.06 3.59
CA GLY A 77 16.10 -1.73 2.80
C GLY A 77 15.51 -2.61 1.68
N LEU A 78 14.50 -3.42 1.99
CA LEU A 78 13.80 -4.25 1.01
C LEU A 78 13.16 -3.40 -0.08
N ASN A 79 12.46 -2.32 0.28
CA ASN A 79 11.85 -1.43 -0.70
C ASN A 79 12.89 -0.68 -1.56
N GLY A 80 14.00 -0.24 -0.96
CA GLY A 80 15.14 0.31 -1.69
C GLY A 80 15.71 -0.70 -2.69
N ALA A 81 15.95 -1.94 -2.25
CA ALA A 81 16.43 -3.01 -3.10
C ALA A 81 15.44 -3.29 -4.25
N GLY A 82 14.13 -3.34 -3.96
CA GLY A 82 13.09 -3.50 -4.96
C GLY A 82 13.09 -2.40 -6.02
N LEU A 83 13.32 -1.14 -5.62
CA LEU A 83 13.46 -0.03 -6.56
C LEU A 83 14.72 -0.15 -7.44
N VAL A 84 15.86 -0.54 -6.85
CA VAL A 84 17.11 -0.77 -7.59
C VAL A 84 16.96 -1.93 -8.57
N VAL A 85 16.44 -3.08 -8.12
CA VAL A 85 16.18 -4.25 -8.96
C VAL A 85 15.26 -3.87 -10.11
N TYR A 86 14.13 -3.20 -9.85
CA TYR A 86 13.23 -2.77 -10.91
C TYR A 86 13.89 -1.77 -11.90
N LYS A 87 14.74 -0.85 -11.41
CA LYS A 87 15.50 0.10 -12.26
C LYS A 87 16.37 -0.60 -13.29
N TYR A 88 16.92 -1.78 -12.97
CA TYR A 88 17.69 -2.60 -13.91
C TYR A 88 16.80 -3.55 -14.72
N TRP A 89 15.85 -4.21 -14.07
CA TRP A 89 14.91 -5.13 -14.72
C TRP A 89 14.16 -4.47 -15.88
N LYS A 90 13.67 -3.24 -15.71
CA LYS A 90 12.93 -2.53 -16.77
C LYS A 90 13.73 -2.31 -18.06
N LYS A 91 15.07 -2.41 -18.01
CA LYS A 91 15.94 -2.25 -19.19
C LYS A 91 16.07 -3.52 -20.01
N ILE A 92 15.92 -4.67 -19.36
CA ILE A 92 16.07 -6.00 -19.98
C ILE A 92 14.74 -6.72 -20.16
N SER A 93 13.69 -6.27 -19.46
CA SER A 93 12.40 -6.95 -19.48
C SER A 93 11.73 -6.82 -20.85
N PRO A 94 11.42 -7.94 -21.54
CA PRO A 94 10.76 -7.91 -22.85
C PRO A 94 9.31 -7.41 -22.74
N TRP A 95 8.72 -7.50 -21.55
CA TRP A 95 7.33 -7.12 -21.31
C TRP A 95 7.16 -5.69 -20.82
N GLU A 96 8.23 -4.92 -20.55
CA GLU A 96 8.12 -3.59 -19.94
C GLU A 96 7.14 -2.67 -20.70
N LYS A 97 7.29 -2.62 -22.03
CA LYS A 97 6.44 -1.82 -22.93
C LYS A 97 5.13 -2.52 -23.32
N SER A 98 4.94 -3.79 -22.95
CA SER A 98 3.72 -4.53 -23.30
C SER A 98 2.49 -3.91 -22.64
N LYS A 99 1.47 -3.68 -23.46
CA LYS A 99 0.13 -3.23 -23.06
C LYS A 99 -0.88 -4.37 -22.98
N ASN A 100 -0.46 -5.62 -23.24
CA ASN A 100 -1.33 -6.79 -23.12
C ASN A 100 -1.89 -6.87 -21.69
N ARG A 101 -3.20 -7.08 -21.58
CA ARG A 101 -3.93 -7.17 -20.30
C ARG A 101 -3.29 -8.19 -19.35
N LEU A 102 -2.88 -9.36 -19.84
CA LEU A 102 -2.20 -10.37 -19.02
C LEU A 102 -0.87 -9.86 -18.48
N SER A 103 -0.06 -9.20 -19.30
CA SER A 103 1.21 -8.60 -18.86
C SER A 103 0.98 -7.53 -17.79
N VAL A 104 -0.05 -6.70 -17.95
CA VAL A 104 -0.41 -5.68 -16.95
C VAL A 104 -0.86 -6.32 -15.64
N ILE A 105 -1.71 -7.35 -15.69
CA ILE A 105 -2.15 -8.09 -14.50
C ILE A 105 -0.94 -8.71 -13.79
N TRP A 106 -0.05 -9.38 -14.52
CA TRP A 106 1.15 -9.99 -13.94
C TRP A 106 2.06 -8.97 -13.25
N LYS A 107 2.30 -7.83 -13.89
CA LYS A 107 3.09 -6.72 -13.30
C LYS A 107 2.48 -6.19 -12.01
N ILE A 108 1.16 -6.00 -12.00
CA ILE A 108 0.42 -5.54 -10.81
C ILE A 108 0.50 -6.60 -9.71
N MET A 109 0.28 -7.87 -10.03
CA MET A 109 0.35 -8.96 -9.06
C MET A 109 1.74 -9.12 -8.46
N LEU A 110 2.79 -9.08 -9.27
CA LEU A 110 4.16 -9.16 -8.78
C LEU A 110 4.48 -7.99 -7.82
N THR A 111 4.08 -6.77 -8.20
CA THR A 111 4.28 -5.58 -7.36
C THR A 111 3.49 -5.69 -6.06
N PHE A 112 2.22 -6.12 -6.14
CA PHE A 112 1.35 -6.29 -4.99
C PHE A 112 1.90 -7.33 -4.01
N CYS A 113 2.32 -8.49 -4.51
CA CYS A 113 2.92 -9.55 -3.70
C CYS A 113 4.21 -9.06 -3.03
N PHE A 114 5.09 -8.39 -3.76
CA PHE A 114 6.32 -7.82 -3.21
C PHE A 114 6.02 -6.80 -2.09
N ILE A 115 5.16 -5.82 -2.35
CA ILE A 115 4.82 -4.80 -1.35
C ILE A 115 4.17 -5.44 -0.12
N THR A 116 3.24 -6.38 -0.30
CA THR A 116 2.59 -7.10 0.80
C THR A 116 3.59 -7.94 1.60
N PHE A 117 4.53 -8.59 0.93
CA PHE A 117 5.62 -9.32 1.56
C PHE A 117 6.49 -8.38 2.42
N THR A 118 6.91 -7.23 1.90
CA THR A 118 7.72 -6.30 2.72
C THR A 118 6.98 -5.80 3.96
N ARG A 119 5.64 -5.71 3.91
CA ARG A 119 4.83 -5.22 5.04
C ARG A 119 4.79 -6.15 6.23
N VAL A 120 5.18 -7.42 6.08
CA VAL A 120 5.34 -8.33 7.22
C VAL A 120 6.27 -7.67 8.26
N TRP A 121 7.45 -7.19 7.84
CA TRP A 121 8.35 -6.44 8.72
C TRP A 121 7.73 -5.14 9.23
N PHE A 122 7.08 -4.36 8.38
CA PHE A 122 6.51 -3.07 8.79
C PHE A 122 5.43 -3.20 9.89
N ARG A 123 4.66 -4.29 9.90
CA ARG A 123 3.54 -4.49 10.83
C ARG A 123 3.90 -5.31 12.06
N SER A 124 4.90 -6.20 11.97
CA SER A 124 5.26 -7.08 13.07
C SER A 124 5.95 -6.32 14.21
N GLU A 125 5.55 -6.63 15.44
CA GLU A 125 6.11 -6.02 16.66
C GLU A 125 7.53 -6.51 16.97
N SER A 126 7.89 -7.72 16.51
CA SER A 126 9.18 -8.36 16.78
C SER A 126 9.69 -9.18 15.59
N LEU A 127 10.99 -9.45 15.53
CA LEU A 127 11.58 -10.31 14.49
C LEU A 127 11.19 -11.78 14.69
N GLU A 128 10.92 -12.19 15.92
CA GLU A 128 10.41 -13.52 16.26
C GLU A 128 9.04 -13.75 15.61
N ILE A 129 8.14 -12.75 15.63
CA ILE A 129 6.84 -12.83 14.96
C ILE A 129 7.01 -12.95 13.44
N VAL A 130 7.91 -12.15 12.85
CA VAL A 130 8.21 -12.24 11.41
C VAL A 130 8.66 -13.66 11.03
N ASN A 131 9.61 -14.21 11.79
CA ASN A 131 10.12 -15.57 11.58
C ASN A 131 9.03 -16.62 11.78
N ALA A 132 8.18 -16.47 12.79
CA ALA A 132 7.06 -17.36 13.04
C ALA A 132 6.07 -17.35 11.86
N ILE A 133 5.73 -16.18 11.31
CA ILE A 133 4.87 -16.07 10.12
C ILE A 133 5.46 -16.84 8.94
N PHE A 134 6.74 -16.62 8.62
CA PHE A 134 7.39 -17.32 7.51
C PHE A 134 7.55 -18.82 7.76
N TYR A 135 7.81 -19.22 9.01
CA TYR A 135 7.88 -20.63 9.38
C TYR A 135 6.52 -21.32 9.20
N GLN A 136 5.42 -20.67 9.62
CA GLN A 136 4.08 -21.19 9.43
C GLN A 136 3.72 -21.35 7.94
N ILE A 137 4.08 -20.37 7.10
CA ILE A 137 3.85 -20.43 5.65
C ILE A 137 4.71 -21.52 5.00
N GLY A 138 5.97 -21.67 5.41
CA GLY A 138 6.92 -22.60 4.76
C GLY A 138 6.82 -24.05 5.22
N HIS A 139 6.53 -24.30 6.49
CA HIS A 139 6.64 -25.62 7.11
C HIS A 139 5.32 -26.17 7.65
N ASN A 140 4.42 -25.30 8.11
CA ASN A 140 3.18 -25.72 8.78
C ASN A 140 1.91 -25.30 8.02
N PHE A 141 2.02 -25.04 6.71
CA PHE A 141 0.88 -24.60 5.92
C PHE A 141 -0.08 -25.78 5.65
N LYS A 142 -1.21 -25.79 6.35
CA LYS A 142 -2.23 -26.83 6.25
C LYS A 142 -3.32 -26.43 5.26
N MET A 143 -3.14 -26.77 3.98
CA MET A 143 -4.12 -26.48 2.91
C MET A 143 -5.53 -27.00 3.23
N GLN A 144 -5.65 -28.12 3.93
CA GLN A 144 -6.93 -28.71 4.32
C GLN A 144 -7.78 -27.81 5.24
N LEU A 145 -7.17 -26.82 5.90
CA LEU A 145 -7.89 -25.89 6.77
C LEU A 145 -8.52 -24.72 6.00
N ILE A 146 -8.21 -24.52 4.72
CA ILE A 146 -8.71 -23.38 3.93
C ILE A 146 -10.25 -23.30 3.95
N PRO A 147 -11.01 -24.39 3.70
CA PRO A 147 -12.47 -24.32 3.74
C PRO A 147 -13.00 -23.91 5.12
N SER A 148 -12.43 -24.46 6.19
CA SER A 148 -12.81 -24.14 7.57
C SER A 148 -12.53 -22.68 7.92
N VAL A 149 -11.39 -22.14 7.49
CA VAL A 149 -11.03 -20.73 7.68
C VAL A 149 -11.98 -19.82 6.89
N LEU A 150 -12.27 -20.15 5.63
CA LEU A 150 -13.22 -19.38 4.83
C LEU A 150 -14.62 -19.37 5.45
N ALA A 151 -15.08 -20.52 5.96
CA ALA A 151 -16.37 -20.63 6.64
C ALA A 151 -16.41 -19.87 7.97
N ALA A 152 -15.35 -19.96 8.79
CA ALA A 152 -15.30 -19.29 10.09
C ALA A 152 -15.17 -17.76 9.97
N TYR A 153 -14.46 -17.27 8.96
CA TYR A 153 -14.14 -15.85 8.78
C TYR A 153 -14.79 -15.22 7.55
N TYR A 154 -15.86 -15.82 7.02
CA TYR A 154 -16.52 -15.33 5.81
C TYR A 154 -16.95 -13.84 5.87
N PRO A 155 -17.37 -13.25 7.02
CA PRO A 155 -17.74 -11.83 7.05
C PRO A 155 -16.52 -10.92 6.78
N ILE A 156 -15.35 -11.32 7.29
CA ILE A 156 -14.09 -10.60 7.07
C ILE A 156 -13.72 -10.66 5.59
N PHE A 157 -13.80 -11.84 4.98
CA PHE A 157 -13.51 -11.99 3.55
C PHE A 157 -14.49 -11.22 2.67
N LEU A 158 -15.78 -11.18 3.03
CA LEU A 158 -16.78 -10.36 2.34
C LEU A 158 -16.48 -8.87 2.46
N MET A 159 -16.10 -8.39 3.65
CA MET A 159 -15.69 -7.00 3.86
C MET A 159 -14.45 -6.64 3.02
N MET A 160 -13.44 -7.52 3.02
CA MET A 160 -12.24 -7.34 2.18
C MET A 160 -12.61 -7.32 0.69
N LEU A 161 -13.44 -8.26 0.23
CA LEU A 161 -13.90 -8.32 -1.14
C LEU A 161 -14.66 -7.06 -1.54
N PHE A 162 -15.57 -6.58 -0.70
CA PHE A 162 -16.29 -5.33 -0.89
C PHE A 162 -15.32 -4.14 -1.04
N GLY A 163 -14.35 -4.02 -0.14
CA GLY A 163 -13.30 -3.01 -0.21
C GLY A 163 -12.48 -3.09 -1.51
N TYR A 164 -12.12 -4.30 -1.95
CA TYR A 164 -11.41 -4.53 -3.21
C TYR A 164 -12.26 -4.14 -4.43
N VAL A 165 -13.52 -4.55 -4.49
CA VAL A 165 -14.43 -4.17 -5.58
C VAL A 165 -14.54 -2.65 -5.66
N LEU A 166 -14.78 -1.97 -4.53
CA LEU A 166 -14.81 -0.51 -4.45
C LEU A 166 -13.49 0.14 -4.88
N HIS A 167 -12.35 -0.44 -4.53
CA HIS A 167 -11.03 0.05 -4.93
C HIS A 167 -10.85 -0.01 -6.47
N TRP A 168 -11.36 -1.07 -7.10
CA TRP A 168 -11.21 -1.31 -8.52
C TRP A 168 -12.25 -0.62 -9.40
N LEU A 169 -13.37 -0.15 -8.83
CA LEU A 169 -14.36 0.65 -9.56
C LEU A 169 -13.72 1.85 -10.29
N PRO A 170 -14.10 2.09 -11.57
CA PRO A 170 -13.61 3.23 -12.35
C PRO A 170 -13.95 4.57 -11.70
N TYR A 171 -13.07 5.57 -11.87
CA TYR A 171 -13.34 6.93 -11.41
C TYR A 171 -14.62 7.51 -11.99
N ALA A 172 -14.91 7.27 -13.27
CA ALA A 172 -16.15 7.71 -13.91
C ALA A 172 -17.42 7.20 -13.19
N PHE A 173 -17.40 5.97 -12.68
CA PHE A 173 -18.53 5.43 -11.91
C PHE A 173 -18.64 6.15 -10.56
N LYS A 174 -17.52 6.34 -9.86
CA LYS A 174 -17.48 7.07 -8.58
C LYS A 174 -17.95 8.51 -8.73
N ASP A 175 -17.53 9.18 -9.80
CA ASP A 175 -17.95 10.54 -10.13
C ASP A 175 -19.44 10.60 -10.48
N LYS A 176 -19.97 9.62 -11.22
CA LYS A 176 -21.41 9.52 -11.50
C LYS A 176 -22.23 9.38 -10.22
N VAL A 177 -21.83 8.49 -9.31
CA VAL A 177 -22.51 8.30 -8.02
C VAL A 177 -22.43 9.58 -7.16
N ARG A 178 -21.25 10.21 -7.09
CA ARG A 178 -21.07 11.48 -6.38
C ARG A 178 -21.98 12.57 -6.94
N ASN A 179 -21.99 12.75 -8.26
CA ASN A 179 -22.77 13.79 -8.92
C ASN A 179 -24.27 13.53 -8.76
N ALA A 180 -24.72 12.26 -8.80
CA ALA A 180 -26.09 11.89 -8.50
C ALA A 180 -26.50 12.25 -7.07
N PHE A 181 -25.63 11.98 -6.08
CA PHE A 181 -25.85 12.39 -4.70
C PHE A 181 -25.91 13.93 -4.55
N ILE A 182 -25.03 14.67 -5.22
CA ILE A 182 -25.04 16.14 -5.22
C ILE A 182 -26.34 16.70 -5.82
N ALA A 183 -26.83 16.10 -6.89
CA ALA A 183 -28.08 16.50 -7.55
C ALA A 183 -29.35 16.07 -6.79
N ALA A 184 -29.23 15.15 -5.83
CA ALA A 184 -30.39 14.64 -5.10
C ALA A 184 -31.05 15.72 -4.21
N PRO A 185 -32.38 15.61 -3.99
CA PRO A 185 -33.09 16.46 -3.03
C PRO A 185 -32.51 16.35 -1.61
N LEU A 186 -32.69 17.40 -0.80
CA LEU A 186 -32.12 17.47 0.55
C LEU A 186 -32.56 16.28 1.43
N TYR A 187 -33.83 15.87 1.37
CA TYR A 187 -34.33 14.75 2.18
C TYR A 187 -33.61 13.43 1.85
N VAL A 188 -33.30 13.17 0.57
CA VAL A 188 -32.52 11.98 0.17
C VAL A 188 -31.10 12.05 0.72
N LYS A 189 -30.46 13.21 0.66
CA LYS A 189 -29.12 13.41 1.22
C LYS A 189 -29.10 13.15 2.73
N VAL A 190 -30.08 13.70 3.45
CA VAL A 190 -30.22 13.50 4.91
C VAL A 190 -30.45 12.02 5.22
N MET A 191 -31.35 11.33 4.52
CA MET A 191 -31.60 9.90 4.75
C MET A 191 -30.34 9.05 4.53
N ILE A 192 -29.60 9.31 3.44
CA ILE A 192 -28.34 8.61 3.15
C ILE A 192 -27.30 8.90 4.25
N SER A 193 -27.16 10.17 4.66
CA SER A 193 -26.22 10.54 5.72
C SER A 193 -26.56 9.89 7.06
N VAL A 194 -27.84 9.84 7.45
CA VAL A 194 -28.30 9.16 8.66
C VAL A 194 -28.03 7.66 8.57
N ALA A 195 -28.33 7.03 7.44
CA ALA A 195 -28.04 5.60 7.23
C ALA A 195 -26.53 5.31 7.34
N VAL A 196 -25.68 6.16 6.75
CA VAL A 196 -24.21 6.02 6.86
C VAL A 196 -23.75 6.17 8.31
N VAL A 197 -24.25 7.18 9.03
CA VAL A 197 -23.90 7.38 10.45
C VAL A 197 -24.34 6.17 11.29
N PHE A 198 -25.54 5.64 11.05
CA PHE A 198 -26.03 4.45 11.73
C PHE A 198 -25.14 3.23 11.46
N VAL A 199 -24.76 2.99 10.19
CA VAL A 199 -23.84 1.90 9.85
C VAL A 199 -22.48 2.08 10.51
N ILE A 200 -21.94 3.30 10.53
CA ILE A 200 -20.67 3.59 11.22
C ILE A 200 -20.80 3.32 12.71
N TYR A 201 -21.90 3.75 13.33
CA TYR A 201 -22.17 3.52 14.75
C TYR A 201 -22.23 2.02 15.09
N GLN A 202 -22.92 1.23 14.26
CA GLN A 202 -22.96 -0.24 14.41
C GLN A 202 -21.59 -0.90 14.20
N SER A 203 -20.65 -0.23 13.52
CA SER A 203 -19.30 -0.73 13.27
C SER A 203 -18.25 -0.28 14.31
N LEU A 204 -18.61 0.61 15.24
CA LEU A 204 -17.72 1.00 16.32
C LEU A 204 -17.50 -0.20 17.25
N SER A 205 -16.27 -0.68 17.32
CA SER A 205 -15.84 -1.60 18.38
C SER A 205 -15.87 -0.86 19.73
N SER A 206 -16.22 -1.57 20.79
CA SER A 206 -16.34 -1.03 22.16
C SER A 206 -15.03 -0.48 22.76
N GLU A 207 -13.89 -0.67 22.12
CA GLU A 207 -12.59 -0.18 22.58
C GLU A 207 -11.99 0.84 21.61
N LEU A 208 -11.51 1.97 22.15
CA LEU A 208 -10.68 2.94 21.44
C LEU A 208 -9.35 2.27 21.08
N GLN A 209 -9.24 1.80 19.84
CA GLN A 209 -7.97 1.29 19.32
C GLN A 209 -6.96 2.45 19.28
N PRO A 210 -5.81 2.36 19.97
CA PRO A 210 -4.76 3.37 19.91
C PRO A 210 -4.37 3.65 18.46
N PHE A 211 -4.10 4.91 18.14
CA PHE A 211 -3.65 5.28 16.81
C PHE A 211 -2.37 4.51 16.47
N VAL A 212 -2.26 3.98 15.23
CA VAL A 212 -1.22 3.00 14.81
C VAL A 212 0.22 3.46 15.10
N TYR A 213 0.47 4.77 15.21
CA TYR A 213 1.77 5.36 15.60
C TYR A 213 2.01 5.42 17.11
N PHE A 214 1.24 4.71 17.94
CA PHE A 214 1.52 4.57 19.37
C PHE A 214 1.52 3.11 19.81
N GLN A 215 1.55 2.17 18.86
CA GLN A 215 1.57 0.73 19.09
C GLN A 215 2.97 0.12 18.87
N PHE A 216 4.00 0.73 19.43
CA PHE A 216 5.37 0.20 19.41
C PHE A 216 5.86 -0.17 20.80
#